data_AF-A0A0P7WKT9-F1
#
_entry.id   AF-A0A0P7WKT9-F1
#
_cell.length_a   1.000
_cell.length_b   1.000
_cell.length_c   1.000
_cell.angle_alpha   90.00
_cell.angle_beta   90.00
_cell.angle_gamma   90.00
#
_symmetry.space_group_name_H-M   'P 1'
#
loop_
_entity.id
_entity.type
_entity.pdbx_description
1 polymer ?
#
loop_
_entity_poly.entity_id
_entity_poly.type
_entity_poly.pdbx_seq_one_letter_code
_entity_poly.pdbx_strand_id
1 'polypeptide(L)'
;MTPRIPDRPRPDGTSPTSPWLLRNPIDFISEDHLRLRTICARIDGLADQPTPDPDAVAALCGYLRNELPLLLADEDDALMPLVLARADPEDDLPRLAQRLDREHDEIARLAGVVAADICGASAVGRLSQAVRDILRELAAATRRHLILENAVLLPLARARLTQRDLDKLRDAMLRRRGLHDLFADPQGRGALP
;
A
#
# COMPACT_ATOMS: atom_id res chain seq x y z
N MET A 1 14.90 1.99 34.72
CA MET A 1 14.32 3.08 33.90
C MET A 1 13.82 2.42 32.62
N THR A 2 12.55 2.05 32.58
CA THR A 2 11.96 1.35 31.43
C THR A 2 11.90 2.32 30.25
N PRO A 3 12.48 2.02 29.08
CA PRO A 3 12.41 2.93 27.96
C PRO A 3 10.95 3.08 27.56
N ARG A 4 10.44 4.31 27.65
CA ARG A 4 9.09 4.66 27.23
C ARG A 4 9.08 4.58 25.71
N ILE A 5 8.51 3.51 25.17
CA ILE A 5 8.22 3.37 23.74
C ILE A 5 7.41 4.61 23.36
N PRO A 6 7.84 5.43 22.39
CA PRO A 6 7.13 6.65 22.05
C PRO A 6 5.70 6.30 21.61
N ASP A 7 4.75 7.16 22.00
CA ASP A 7 3.38 7.18 21.47
C ASP A 7 3.43 7.08 19.94
N ARG A 8 2.51 6.28 19.37
CA ARG A 8 2.37 5.98 17.93
C ARG A 8 3.03 7.03 17.03
N PRO A 9 4.01 6.68 16.16
CA PRO A 9 4.52 7.63 15.19
C PRO A 9 3.33 8.20 14.42
N ARG A 10 3.25 9.53 14.39
CA ARG A 10 2.17 10.21 13.66
C ARG A 10 2.32 9.86 12.18
N PRO A 11 1.20 9.67 11.48
CA PRO A 11 1.19 9.65 10.03
C PRO A 11 1.89 10.88 9.47
N ASP A 12 3.06 10.72 8.87
CA ASP A 12 3.76 11.80 8.17
C ASP A 12 3.59 11.69 6.65
N GLY A 13 3.08 10.54 6.17
CA GLY A 13 2.89 10.25 4.75
C GLY A 13 4.20 10.26 3.93
N THR A 14 5.36 10.24 4.58
CA THR A 14 6.68 10.38 3.95
C THR A 14 7.65 9.26 4.31
N SER A 15 7.51 8.69 5.50
CA SER A 15 8.29 7.57 6.02
C SER A 15 7.61 6.23 5.71
N PRO A 16 8.35 5.10 5.66
CA PRO A 16 7.73 3.78 5.57
C PRO A 16 6.71 3.55 6.70
N THR A 17 5.57 2.96 6.34
CA THR A 17 4.47 2.70 7.27
C THR A 17 4.94 1.75 8.37
N SER A 18 4.66 2.13 9.62
CA SER A 18 5.12 1.35 10.77
C SER A 18 4.42 -0.02 10.83
N PRO A 19 5.17 -1.14 10.87
CA PRO A 19 4.56 -2.47 11.05
C PRO A 19 3.76 -2.61 12.34
N TRP A 20 4.01 -1.76 13.35
CA TRP A 20 3.20 -1.72 14.58
C TRP A 20 1.74 -1.35 14.35
N LEU A 21 1.41 -0.67 13.24
CA LEU A 21 0.03 -0.40 12.86
C LEU A 21 -0.72 -1.68 12.49
N LEU A 22 -0.03 -2.77 12.14
CA LEU A 22 -0.67 -4.07 11.87
C LEU A 22 -1.42 -4.65 13.08
N ARG A 23 -1.31 -4.07 14.28
CA ARG A 23 -2.27 -4.33 15.38
C ARG A 23 -3.72 -4.10 14.94
N ASN A 24 -3.95 -3.15 14.03
CA ASN A 24 -5.17 -2.97 13.26
C ASN A 24 -4.81 -2.89 11.76
N PRO A 25 -4.94 -3.98 10.98
CA PRO A 25 -4.48 -4.02 9.60
C PRO A 25 -5.16 -2.98 8.70
N ILE A 26 -6.41 -2.58 8.99
CA ILE A 26 -7.08 -1.54 8.21
C ILE A 26 -6.46 -0.16 8.47
N ASP A 27 -5.97 0.11 9.69
CA ASP A 27 -5.21 1.34 9.99
C ASP A 27 -3.85 1.33 9.29
N PHE A 28 -3.20 0.18 9.15
CA PHE A 28 -1.97 0.05 8.37
C PHE A 28 -2.20 0.38 6.88
N ILE A 29 -3.22 -0.20 6.24
CA ILE A 29 -3.56 0.09 4.84
C ILE A 29 -3.93 1.56 4.66
N SER A 30 -4.73 2.12 5.58
CA SER A 30 -5.08 3.55 5.57
C SER A 30 -3.84 4.45 5.62
N GLU A 31 -2.81 4.06 6.38
CA GLU A 31 -1.55 4.80 6.45
C GLU A 31 -0.72 4.66 5.17
N ASP A 32 -0.64 3.45 4.61
CA ASP A 32 -0.01 3.23 3.30
C ASP A 32 -0.68 4.07 2.21
N HIS A 33 -2.00 4.24 2.25
CA HIS A 33 -2.73 5.13 1.34
C HIS A 33 -2.33 6.60 1.50
N LEU A 34 -2.17 7.09 2.73
CA LEU A 34 -1.71 8.45 2.98
C LEU A 34 -0.31 8.66 2.41
N ARG A 35 0.59 7.70 2.60
CA ARG A 35 1.93 7.74 2.04
C ARG A 35 1.92 7.64 0.51
N LEU A 36 1.11 6.77 -0.07
CA LEU A 36 0.99 6.63 -1.52
C LEU A 36 0.50 7.93 -2.17
N ARG A 37 -0.39 8.69 -1.52
CA ARG A 37 -0.77 10.05 -1.99
C ARG A 37 0.42 10.98 -2.08
N THR A 38 1.30 10.98 -1.08
CA THR A 38 2.54 11.78 -1.11
C THR A 38 3.47 11.31 -2.22
N ILE A 39 3.57 10.00 -2.44
CA ILE A 39 4.37 9.43 -3.53
C ILE A 39 3.80 9.85 -4.89
N CYS A 40 2.47 9.87 -5.07
CA CYS A 40 1.87 10.43 -6.29
C CYS A 40 2.27 11.88 -6.52
N ALA A 41 2.35 12.71 -5.47
CA ALA A 41 2.81 14.10 -5.60
C ALA A 41 4.30 14.18 -6.00
N ARG A 42 5.13 13.28 -5.46
CA ARG A 42 6.54 13.16 -5.87
C ARG A 42 6.68 12.70 -7.32
N ILE A 43 5.85 11.76 -7.77
CA ILE A 43 5.80 11.29 -9.16
C ILE A 43 5.49 12.45 -10.11
N ASP A 44 4.50 13.30 -9.79
CA ASP A 44 4.21 14.50 -10.60
C ASP A 44 5.44 15.42 -10.68
N GLY A 45 6.10 15.68 -9.54
CA GLY A 45 7.29 16.53 -9.49
C GLY A 45 8.46 15.99 -10.33
N LEU A 46 8.65 14.67 -10.37
CA LEU A 46 9.63 14.02 -11.25
C LEU A 46 9.23 14.16 -12.72
N ALA A 47 7.93 14.02 -13.04
CA ALA A 47 7.42 14.14 -14.40
C ALA A 47 7.49 15.56 -14.98
N ASP A 48 7.57 16.59 -14.13
CA ASP A 48 7.70 17.98 -14.57
C ASP A 48 9.15 18.41 -14.82
N GLN A 49 10.12 17.56 -14.43
CA GLN A 49 11.54 17.82 -14.59
C GLN A 49 12.14 16.90 -15.65
N PRO A 50 12.73 17.43 -16.73
CA PRO A 50 13.45 16.61 -17.70
C PRO A 50 14.66 15.89 -17.09
N THR A 51 15.27 16.47 -16.06
CA THR A 51 16.47 15.96 -15.38
C THR A 51 16.21 15.96 -13.86
N PRO A 52 15.43 14.99 -13.37
CA PRO A 52 15.08 14.92 -11.96
C PRO A 52 16.28 14.58 -11.07
N ASP A 53 16.16 14.88 -9.79
CA ASP A 53 17.12 14.46 -8.77
C ASP A 53 17.29 12.92 -8.76
N PRO A 54 18.53 12.40 -8.94
CA PRO A 54 18.80 10.97 -8.90
C PRO A 54 18.37 10.28 -7.60
N ASP A 55 18.46 10.95 -6.45
CA ASP A 55 18.06 10.37 -5.17
C ASP A 55 16.54 10.20 -5.08
N ALA A 56 15.80 11.19 -5.56
CA ALA A 56 14.34 11.13 -5.66
C ALA A 56 13.88 10.00 -6.61
N VAL A 57 14.58 9.81 -7.73
CA VAL A 57 14.35 8.69 -8.65
C VAL A 57 14.63 7.35 -7.96
N ALA A 58 15.77 7.22 -7.27
CA ALA A 58 16.13 6.00 -6.57
C ALA A 58 15.12 5.64 -5.47
N ALA A 59 14.61 6.64 -4.74
CA ALA A 59 13.57 6.45 -3.73
C ALA A 59 12.25 5.95 -4.35
N LEU A 60 11.80 6.54 -5.46
CA LEU A 60 10.62 6.06 -6.19
C LEU A 60 10.83 4.60 -6.65
N CYS A 61 12.00 4.30 -7.22
CA CYS A 61 12.37 2.96 -7.65
C CYS A 61 12.40 1.93 -6.52
N GLY A 62 12.82 2.34 -5.33
CA GLY A 62 12.73 1.51 -4.13
C GLY A 62 11.27 1.20 -3.76
N TYR A 63 10.42 2.22 -3.76
CA TYR A 63 9.00 2.06 -3.44
C TYR A 63 8.27 1.17 -4.45
N LEU A 64 8.40 1.44 -5.76
CA LEU A 64 7.70 0.70 -6.81
C LEU A 64 8.07 -0.78 -6.85
N ARG A 65 9.31 -1.14 -6.49
CA ARG A 65 9.77 -2.53 -6.51
C ARG A 65 9.48 -3.31 -5.23
N ASN A 66 9.51 -2.64 -4.08
CA ASN A 66 9.55 -3.32 -2.80
C ASN A 66 8.29 -3.12 -1.96
N GLU A 67 7.54 -2.05 -2.19
CA GLU A 67 6.46 -1.63 -1.28
C GLU A 67 5.10 -1.60 -1.97
N LEU A 68 5.00 -1.00 -3.16
CA LEU A 68 3.75 -1.01 -3.93
C LEU A 68 3.23 -2.44 -4.20
N PRO A 69 4.06 -3.43 -4.58
CA PRO A 69 3.56 -4.79 -4.79
C PRO A 69 3.04 -5.44 -3.51
N LEU A 70 3.56 -5.07 -2.34
CA LEU A 70 3.06 -5.57 -1.07
C LEU A 70 1.70 -4.98 -0.72
N LEU A 71 1.50 -3.68 -0.98
CA LEU A 71 0.22 -3.01 -0.76
C LEU A 71 -0.89 -3.65 -1.62
N LEU A 72 -0.67 -3.71 -2.94
CA LEU A 72 -1.64 -4.31 -3.87
C LEU A 72 -1.98 -5.74 -3.49
N ALA A 73 -0.99 -6.53 -3.08
CA ALA A 73 -1.22 -7.91 -2.72
C ALA A 73 -1.82 -8.09 -1.31
N ASP A 74 -1.70 -7.12 -0.41
CA ASP A 74 -2.47 -7.10 0.84
C ASP A 74 -3.95 -6.79 0.55
N GLU A 75 -4.23 -5.95 -0.43
CA GLU A 75 -5.59 -5.63 -0.87
C GLU A 75 -6.23 -6.81 -1.61
N ASP A 76 -5.59 -7.29 -2.68
CA ASP A 76 -6.17 -8.27 -3.61
C ASP A 76 -6.29 -9.67 -3.02
N ASP A 77 -5.21 -10.17 -2.43
CA ASP A 77 -5.17 -11.56 -2.00
C ASP A 77 -5.70 -11.75 -0.57
N ALA A 78 -5.80 -10.68 0.22
CA ALA A 78 -6.15 -10.78 1.64
C ALA A 78 -7.37 -9.94 2.03
N LEU A 79 -7.37 -8.62 1.80
CA LEU A 79 -8.48 -7.77 2.22
C LEU A 79 -9.75 -8.05 1.40
N MET A 80 -9.66 -7.99 0.07
CA MET A 80 -10.81 -8.10 -0.83
C MET A 80 -11.59 -9.42 -0.64
N PRO A 81 -10.94 -10.60 -0.54
CA PRO A 81 -11.66 -11.86 -0.29
C PRO A 81 -12.40 -11.86 1.05
N LEU A 82 -11.83 -11.23 2.09
CA LEU A 82 -12.49 -11.11 3.40
C LEU A 82 -13.69 -10.16 3.35
N VAL A 83 -13.59 -9.04 2.63
CA VAL A 83 -14.71 -8.11 2.44
C VAL A 83 -15.84 -8.77 1.64
N LEU A 84 -15.51 -9.45 0.54
CA LEU A 84 -16.49 -10.17 -0.27
C LEU A 84 -17.20 -11.28 0.51
N ALA A 85 -16.49 -12.00 1.38
CA ALA A 85 -17.10 -13.02 2.25
C ALA A 85 -18.08 -12.46 3.29
N ARG A 86 -18.07 -11.13 3.49
CA ARG A 86 -18.97 -10.41 4.41
C ARG A 86 -19.96 -9.50 3.67
N ALA A 87 -20.03 -9.61 2.36
CA ALA A 87 -20.94 -8.86 1.50
C ALA A 87 -22.40 -9.24 1.76
N ASP A 88 -23.26 -8.24 1.93
CA ASP A 88 -24.70 -8.43 1.75
C ASP A 88 -25.04 -8.32 0.24
N PRO A 89 -26.10 -8.97 -0.25
CA PRO A 89 -26.51 -8.89 -1.66
C PRO A 89 -26.75 -7.46 -2.18
N GLU A 90 -27.04 -6.52 -1.28
CA GLU A 90 -27.33 -5.12 -1.61
C GLU A 90 -26.07 -4.27 -1.83
N ASP A 91 -24.88 -4.77 -1.46
CA ASP A 91 -23.65 -3.98 -1.44
C ASP A 91 -22.99 -3.82 -2.85
N ASP A 92 -23.50 -4.47 -3.91
CA ASP A 92 -22.92 -4.53 -5.28
C ASP A 92 -21.40 -4.81 -5.31
N LEU A 93 -20.90 -5.52 -4.29
CA LEU A 93 -19.47 -5.73 -4.05
C LEU A 93 -18.75 -6.51 -5.14
N PRO A 94 -19.35 -7.51 -5.80
CA PRO A 94 -18.69 -8.19 -6.92
C PRO A 94 -18.30 -7.23 -8.05
N ARG A 95 -19.13 -6.22 -8.33
CA ARG A 95 -18.83 -5.20 -9.35
C ARG A 95 -17.74 -4.25 -8.87
N LEU A 96 -17.76 -3.85 -7.60
CA LEU A 96 -16.68 -3.06 -7.01
C LEU A 96 -15.33 -3.79 -7.09
N ALA A 97 -15.30 -5.07 -6.72
CA ALA A 97 -14.11 -5.91 -6.77
C ALA A 97 -13.54 -6.01 -8.19
N GLN A 98 -14.38 -6.30 -9.19
CA GLN A 98 -13.94 -6.33 -10.59
C GLN A 98 -13.38 -4.99 -11.09
N ARG A 99 -13.88 -3.87 -10.56
CA ARG A 99 -13.36 -2.56 -10.91
C ARG A 99 -11.99 -2.33 -10.27
N LEU A 100 -11.85 -2.64 -8.99
CA LEU A 100 -10.59 -2.47 -8.25
C LEU A 100 -9.48 -3.34 -8.84
N ASP A 101 -9.79 -4.61 -9.16
CA ASP A 101 -8.88 -5.55 -9.84
C ASP A 101 -8.30 -4.96 -11.15
N ARG A 102 -9.15 -4.36 -11.99
CA ARG A 102 -8.71 -3.68 -13.22
C ARG A 102 -7.87 -2.43 -12.95
N GLU A 103 -8.22 -1.67 -11.91
CA GLU A 103 -7.44 -0.48 -11.52
C GLU A 103 -6.06 -0.88 -10.98
N HIS A 104 -5.96 -1.98 -10.21
CA HIS A 104 -4.69 -2.57 -9.77
C HIS A 104 -3.86 -3.08 -10.93
N ASP A 105 -4.44 -3.80 -11.89
CA ASP A 105 -3.75 -4.25 -13.10
C ASP A 105 -3.17 -3.06 -13.89
N GLU A 106 -3.93 -1.98 -14.04
CA GLU A 106 -3.47 -0.75 -14.69
C GLU A 106 -2.27 -0.14 -13.94
N ILE A 107 -2.38 0.00 -12.62
CA ILE A 107 -1.33 0.55 -11.75
C ILE A 107 -0.07 -0.32 -11.80
N ALA A 108 -0.21 -1.64 -11.65
CA ALA A 108 0.91 -2.58 -11.68
C ALA A 108 1.63 -2.56 -13.03
N ARG A 109 0.89 -2.50 -14.14
CA ARG A 109 1.46 -2.38 -15.49
C ARG A 109 2.25 -1.08 -15.64
N LEU A 110 1.67 0.07 -15.27
CA LEU A 110 2.33 1.37 -15.36
C LEU A 110 3.58 1.42 -14.47
N ALA A 111 3.48 0.94 -13.22
CA ALA A 111 4.60 0.84 -12.29
C ALA A 111 5.73 -0.06 -12.83
N GLY A 112 5.39 -1.17 -13.48
CA GLY A 112 6.36 -2.06 -14.12
C GLY A 112 7.13 -1.39 -15.25
N VAL A 113 6.45 -0.62 -16.10
CA VAL A 113 7.12 0.15 -17.17
C VAL A 113 8.05 1.21 -16.59
N VAL A 114 7.58 1.97 -15.60
CA VAL A 114 8.40 2.96 -14.89
C VAL A 114 9.62 2.29 -14.26
N ALA A 115 9.45 1.13 -13.61
CA ALA A 115 10.54 0.41 -12.99
C ALA A 115 11.58 -0.10 -14.02
N ALA A 116 11.13 -0.56 -15.19
CA ALA A 116 12.02 -1.00 -16.25
C ALA A 116 12.81 0.17 -16.87
N ASP A 117 12.12 1.25 -17.24
CA ASP A 117 12.71 2.35 -18.01
C ASP A 117 13.52 3.32 -17.15
N ILE A 118 13.11 3.53 -15.89
CA ILE A 118 13.76 4.48 -14.98
C ILE A 118 14.75 3.76 -14.06
N CYS A 119 14.36 2.63 -13.46
CA CYS A 119 15.17 2.01 -12.40
C CYS A 119 16.23 1.05 -12.93
N GLY A 120 16.14 0.65 -14.20
CA GLY A 120 17.16 -0.14 -14.90
C GLY A 120 18.30 0.70 -15.50
N ALA A 121 18.09 2.01 -15.68
CA ALA A 121 19.09 2.92 -16.23
C ALA A 121 19.93 3.52 -15.10
N SER A 122 21.16 3.03 -14.92
CA SER A 122 22.10 3.42 -13.85
C SER A 122 22.52 4.91 -13.82
N ALA A 123 21.99 5.72 -14.73
CA ALA A 123 22.21 7.16 -14.80
C ALA A 123 21.05 7.79 -15.56
N VAL A 124 19.93 8.06 -14.89
CA VAL A 124 18.84 8.85 -15.47
C VAL A 124 19.32 10.31 -15.56
N GLY A 125 20.14 10.63 -16.56
CA GLY A 125 20.57 11.99 -16.82
C GLY A 125 19.44 12.85 -17.38
N ARG A 126 18.53 12.25 -18.15
CA ARG A 126 17.33 12.91 -18.70
C ARG A 126 16.20 11.89 -18.93
N LEU A 127 15.02 12.17 -18.37
CA LEU A 127 13.79 11.42 -18.69
C LEU A 127 13.30 11.76 -20.09
N SER A 128 12.83 10.77 -20.85
CA SER A 128 12.14 10.99 -22.12
C SER A 128 10.74 11.58 -21.88
N GLN A 129 10.14 12.21 -22.89
CA GLN A 129 8.75 12.69 -22.78
C GLN A 129 7.77 11.54 -22.50
N ALA A 130 7.93 10.41 -23.20
CA ALA A 130 7.09 9.22 -23.01
C ALA A 130 7.13 8.72 -21.55
N VAL A 131 8.31 8.66 -20.95
CA VAL A 131 8.45 8.23 -19.54
C VAL A 131 7.78 9.24 -18.59
N ARG A 132 7.89 10.55 -18.85
CA ARG A 132 7.21 11.57 -18.05
C ARG A 132 5.68 11.47 -18.17
N ASP A 133 5.17 11.12 -19.34
CA ASP A 133 3.73 10.92 -19.53
C ASP A 133 3.24 9.67 -18.78
N ILE A 134 3.99 8.57 -18.82
CA ILE A 134 3.69 7.36 -18.04
C ILE A 134 3.71 7.64 -16.53
N LEU A 135 4.66 8.46 -16.04
CA LEU A 135 4.67 8.89 -14.63
C LEU A 135 3.38 9.64 -14.26
N ARG A 136 2.92 10.57 -15.11
CA ARG A 136 1.64 11.28 -14.89
C ARG A 136 0.45 10.34 -14.91
N GLU A 137 0.42 9.40 -15.85
CA GLU A 137 -0.63 8.37 -15.94
C GLU A 137 -0.68 7.51 -14.68
N LEU A 138 0.47 7.03 -14.21
CA LEU A 138 0.59 6.25 -12.97
C LEU A 138 0.02 7.04 -11.79
N ALA A 139 0.49 8.27 -11.58
CA ALA A 139 0.02 9.09 -10.46
C ALA A 139 -1.48 9.39 -10.55
N ALA A 140 -2.01 9.62 -11.75
CA ALA A 140 -3.44 9.85 -11.96
C ALA A 140 -4.28 8.58 -11.69
N ALA A 141 -3.84 7.42 -12.19
CA ALA A 141 -4.51 6.13 -11.95
C ALA A 141 -4.56 5.81 -10.45
N THR A 142 -3.42 5.89 -9.77
CA THR A 142 -3.33 5.64 -8.33
C THR A 142 -4.20 6.59 -7.52
N ARG A 143 -4.27 7.88 -7.85
CA ARG A 143 -5.16 8.81 -7.13
C ARG A 143 -6.64 8.45 -7.29
N ARG A 144 -7.09 8.12 -8.50
CA ARG A 144 -8.48 7.70 -8.75
C ARG A 144 -8.83 6.45 -7.96
N HIS A 145 -7.91 5.49 -7.96
CA HIS A 145 -8.03 4.24 -7.24
C HIS A 145 -8.14 4.45 -5.73
N LEU A 146 -7.22 5.22 -5.13
CA LEU A 146 -7.25 5.55 -3.71
C LEU A 146 -8.54 6.26 -3.28
N ILE A 147 -9.15 7.10 -4.14
CA ILE A 147 -10.43 7.73 -3.82
C ILE A 147 -11.50 6.66 -3.62
N LEU A 148 -11.58 5.67 -4.52
CA LEU A 148 -12.58 4.61 -4.45
C LEU A 148 -12.40 3.76 -3.19
N GLU A 149 -11.18 3.32 -2.90
CA GLU A 149 -10.92 2.48 -1.75
C GLU A 149 -11.15 3.20 -0.42
N ASN A 150 -10.64 4.42 -0.28
CA ASN A 150 -10.81 5.19 0.95
C ASN A 150 -12.27 5.63 1.18
N ALA A 151 -13.03 5.87 0.11
CA ALA A 151 -14.44 6.29 0.23
C ALA A 151 -15.41 5.12 0.38
N VAL A 152 -15.05 3.92 -0.08
CA VAL A 152 -15.97 2.77 -0.15
C VAL A 152 -15.40 1.52 0.50
N LEU A 153 -14.27 0.99 0.01
CA LEU A 153 -13.74 -0.30 0.45
C LEU A 153 -13.34 -0.30 1.93
N LEU A 154 -12.51 0.65 2.37
CA LEU A 154 -12.02 0.69 3.75
C LEU A 154 -13.14 0.99 4.76
N PRO A 155 -14.07 1.93 4.51
CA PRO A 155 -15.25 2.11 5.37
C PRO A 155 -16.09 0.83 5.51
N LEU A 156 -16.32 0.12 4.41
CA LEU A 156 -17.06 -1.15 4.43
C LEU A 156 -16.29 -2.22 5.22
N ALA A 157 -14.98 -2.34 5.00
CA ALA A 157 -14.13 -3.28 5.74
C ALA A 157 -14.20 -3.01 7.25
N ARG A 158 -14.13 -1.74 7.68
CA ARG A 158 -14.28 -1.36 9.10
C ARG A 158 -15.66 -1.73 9.66
N ALA A 159 -16.71 -1.60 8.85
CA ALA A 159 -18.07 -1.88 9.28
C ALA A 159 -18.39 -3.39 9.36
N ARG A 160 -17.77 -4.21 8.51
CA ARG A 160 -18.19 -5.60 8.29
C ARG A 160 -17.20 -6.66 8.77
N LEU A 161 -15.89 -6.36 8.80
CA LEU A 161 -14.90 -7.36 9.19
C LEU A 161 -14.97 -7.64 10.69
N THR A 162 -15.01 -8.92 11.03
CA THR A 162 -14.96 -9.36 12.43
C THR A 162 -13.52 -9.36 12.93
N GLN A 163 -13.32 -9.44 14.26
CA GLN A 163 -11.98 -9.57 14.83
C GLN A 163 -11.20 -10.74 14.23
N ARG A 164 -11.86 -11.88 13.98
CA ARG A 164 -11.25 -13.05 13.34
C ARG A 164 -10.79 -12.77 11.91
N ASP A 165 -11.51 -11.94 11.16
CA ASP A 165 -11.10 -11.56 9.81
C ASP A 165 -9.91 -10.60 9.85
N LEU A 166 -9.91 -9.65 10.79
CA LEU A 166 -8.77 -8.76 11.02
C LEU A 166 -7.52 -9.53 11.44
N ASP A 167 -7.64 -10.56 12.28
CA ASP A 167 -6.51 -11.41 12.66
C ASP A 167 -5.95 -12.15 11.44
N LYS A 168 -6.81 -12.74 10.60
CA LYS A 168 -6.39 -13.39 9.34
C LYS A 168 -5.68 -12.43 8.39
N LEU A 169 -6.23 -11.22 8.22
CA LEU A 169 -5.65 -10.18 7.38
C LEU A 169 -4.25 -9.81 7.90
N ARG A 170 -4.14 -9.51 9.20
CA ARG A 170 -2.86 -9.22 9.85
C ARG A 170 -1.85 -10.34 9.63
N ASP A 171 -2.22 -11.60 9.82
CA ASP A 171 -1.31 -12.73 9.68
C ASP A 171 -0.83 -12.90 8.23
N ALA A 172 -1.67 -12.62 7.24
CA ALA A 172 -1.27 -12.59 5.84
C ALA A 172 -0.26 -11.46 5.56
N MET A 173 -0.56 -10.24 6.01
CA MET A 173 0.29 -9.05 5.80
C MET A 173 1.65 -9.19 6.50
N LEU A 174 1.70 -9.75 7.71
CA LEU A 174 2.93 -10.01 8.45
C LEU A 174 3.78 -11.08 7.74
N ARG A 175 3.16 -12.16 7.25
CA ARG A 175 3.87 -13.22 6.52
C ARG A 175 4.53 -12.71 5.23
N ARG A 176 3.83 -11.88 4.44
CA ARG A 176 4.40 -11.25 3.23
C ARG A 176 5.65 -10.43 3.52
N ARG A 177 5.72 -9.85 4.72
CA ARG A 177 6.82 -9.01 5.19
C ARG A 177 7.89 -9.78 5.98
N GLY A 178 7.72 -11.08 6.20
CA GLY A 178 8.63 -11.88 7.05
C GLY A 178 8.55 -11.52 8.54
N LEU A 179 7.47 -10.88 8.98
CA LEU A 179 7.27 -10.34 10.34
C LEU A 179 6.27 -11.16 11.17
N HIS A 180 6.11 -12.45 10.88
CA HIS A 180 5.10 -13.30 11.50
C HIS A 180 5.20 -13.38 13.04
N ASP A 181 6.38 -13.12 13.60
CA ASP A 181 6.61 -13.12 15.06
C ASP A 181 6.53 -11.73 15.71
N LEU A 182 6.18 -10.67 14.96
CA LEU A 182 6.23 -9.28 15.45
C LEU A 182 5.39 -9.04 16.73
N PHE A 183 4.27 -9.76 16.85
CA PHE A 183 3.39 -9.70 18.02
C PHE A 183 3.37 -10.99 18.84
N ALA A 184 4.25 -11.94 18.53
CA ALA A 184 4.41 -13.12 19.35
C ALA A 184 4.84 -12.69 20.77
N ASP A 185 4.19 -13.24 21.78
CA ASP A 185 4.61 -13.03 23.17
C ASP A 185 6.00 -13.65 23.35
N PRO A 186 7.05 -12.87 23.69
CA PRO A 186 8.39 -13.43 23.90
C PRO A 186 8.45 -14.40 25.08
N GLN A 187 7.39 -14.53 25.88
CA GLN A 187 7.30 -15.51 26.96
C GLN A 187 5.93 -16.18 26.92
N GLY A 188 5.85 -17.44 26.46
CA GLY A 188 4.68 -18.28 26.66
C GLY A 188 4.36 -18.55 28.14
N ARG A 189 3.82 -17.56 28.85
CA ARG A 189 3.27 -17.67 30.19
C ARG A 189 1.82 -17.18 30.14
N GLY A 190 0.90 -18.13 30.04
CA GLY A 190 -0.52 -17.82 30.09
C GLY A 190 -1.52 -18.93 29.73
N ALA A 191 -1.07 -20.16 29.54
CA ALA A 191 -1.86 -21.37 29.78
C ALA A 191 -1.01 -22.17 30.79
N LEU A 192 -1.42 -22.57 32.00
CA LEU A 192 -2.68 -22.99 32.63
C LEU A 192 -2.48 -22.93 34.18
N PRO A 193 -3.47 -23.26 35.04
CA PRO A 193 -4.85 -23.72 34.77
C PRO A 193 -5.95 -22.75 35.21
#